data_AF-A0A7Z9IRD8-F1
#
_entry.id   AF-A0A7Z9IRD8-F1
#
_cell.length_a   1.000
_cell.length_b   1.000
_cell.length_c   1.000
_cell.angle_alpha   90.00
_cell.angle_beta   90.00
_cell.angle_gamma   90.00
#
_symmetry.space_group_name_H-M   'P 1'
#
loop_
_entity.id
_entity.type
_entity.pdbx_description
1 polymer ?
#
loop_
_entity_poly.entity_id
_entity_poly.type
_entity_poly.pdbx_seq_one_letter_code
_entity_poly.pdbx_strand_id
1 'polypeptide(L)'
;MKILKLSLLLLSITSISFAQGFRQTQTDSYTRYELLNPSNQSFRIIYDVSATTAGATKYFNGLRVGSEHLVDAVWDLMTGKELNWEIVNGVKAKENGLSNANEAGEYLMVDLARPVPEGGQARIRIDKTYKDVNSYYQEDGTIVFDRSLGIKRNSVVLPLGYELVGANYPSQVTQEEDGRIKVSFMNEGPAGVPYKVTARLASNMKYVAPSKTNPWPEYQSSPQGRDKTKARTGMNVSERGFQDRDIVYFLQQPESNSFFLYHDYTESRVGMDKYVNIVRAGSKASKPSAIILDTGEALKVETLVGQAIVAKGIEANGLTDETEAVVIWYDPIKKGETRRLRISETYTDASRYLLHEGQLIWDRSFGRNRNTIVLPKGWMVTSSSIPGRIDMTEDDEVRISFINGRPDNIDVFVRAVRR
;
A
#
# COMPACT_ATOMS: atom_id res chain seq x y z
N MET A 1 -78.96 3.46 -28.31
CA MET A 1 -78.40 2.09 -28.40
C MET A 1 -77.19 2.09 -29.31
N LYS A 2 -75.97 2.13 -28.74
CA LYS A 2 -74.70 1.59 -29.28
C LYS A 2 -73.60 1.94 -28.27
N ILE A 3 -73.12 0.92 -27.57
CA ILE A 3 -72.02 0.97 -26.59
C ILE A 3 -70.71 0.93 -27.38
N LEU A 4 -69.82 1.90 -27.19
CA LEU A 4 -68.46 1.89 -27.73
C LEU A 4 -67.52 1.35 -26.63
N LYS A 5 -66.96 0.16 -26.82
CA LYS A 5 -65.91 -0.41 -25.97
C LYS A 5 -64.57 0.27 -26.31
N LEU A 6 -64.00 1.01 -25.37
CA LEU A 6 -62.63 1.50 -25.44
C LEU A 6 -61.73 0.52 -24.67
N SER A 7 -60.86 -0.19 -25.39
CA SER A 7 -59.89 -1.11 -24.81
C SER A 7 -58.66 -0.31 -24.36
N LEU A 8 -58.32 -0.39 -23.07
CA LEU A 8 -57.13 0.22 -22.49
C LEU A 8 -55.96 -0.75 -22.63
N LEU A 9 -54.97 -0.41 -23.46
CA LEU A 9 -53.73 -1.18 -23.62
C LEU A 9 -52.70 -0.64 -22.60
N LEU A 10 -52.39 -1.42 -21.55
CA LEU A 10 -51.28 -1.12 -20.65
C LEU A 10 -49.95 -1.45 -21.36
N LEU A 11 -49.13 -0.43 -21.63
CA LEU A 11 -47.72 -0.62 -21.98
C LEU A 11 -46.90 -0.76 -20.69
N SER A 12 -46.38 -1.96 -20.42
CA SER A 12 -45.35 -2.20 -19.42
C SER A 12 -44.00 -1.70 -19.94
N ILE A 13 -43.49 -0.61 -19.37
CA ILE A 13 -42.12 -0.12 -19.63
C ILE A 13 -41.16 -0.97 -18.78
N THR A 14 -40.54 -1.97 -19.40
CA THR A 14 -39.38 -2.67 -18.83
C THR A 14 -38.16 -1.78 -18.95
N SER A 15 -37.68 -1.23 -17.83
CA SER A 15 -36.41 -0.53 -17.71
C SER A 15 -35.27 -1.53 -17.98
N ILE A 16 -34.70 -1.50 -19.17
CA ILE A 16 -33.43 -2.19 -19.45
C ILE A 16 -32.32 -1.34 -18.83
N SER A 17 -31.93 -1.67 -17.60
CA SER A 17 -30.69 -1.16 -17.01
C SER A 17 -29.52 -1.77 -17.78
N PHE A 18 -28.98 -1.04 -18.75
CA PHE A 18 -27.65 -1.31 -19.26
C PHE A 18 -26.68 -1.14 -18.09
N ALA A 19 -26.00 -2.22 -17.70
CA ALA A 19 -24.88 -2.14 -16.79
C ALA A 19 -23.84 -1.21 -17.42
N GLN A 20 -23.73 0.02 -16.93
CA GLN A 20 -22.63 0.91 -17.27
C GLN A 20 -21.35 0.18 -16.89
N GLY A 21 -20.56 -0.22 -17.89
CA GLY A 21 -19.28 -0.87 -17.64
C GLY A 21 -18.39 0.07 -16.82
N PHE A 22 -17.98 -0.36 -15.62
CA PHE A 22 -17.11 0.44 -14.77
C PHE A 22 -15.68 0.39 -15.30
N ARG A 23 -14.96 1.52 -15.23
CA ARG A 23 -13.51 1.50 -15.40
C ARG A 23 -12.91 0.92 -14.13
N GLN A 24 -12.33 -0.27 -14.21
CA GLN A 24 -11.66 -0.89 -13.06
C GLN A 24 -10.57 0.04 -12.52
N THR A 25 -10.58 0.25 -11.21
CA THR A 25 -9.60 1.01 -10.44
C THR A 25 -8.99 0.12 -9.37
N GLN A 26 -7.74 0.41 -9.02
CA GLN A 26 -7.00 -0.33 -8.02
C GLN A 26 -5.97 0.54 -7.32
N THR A 27 -5.55 0.12 -6.14
CA THR A 27 -4.46 0.71 -5.37
C THR A 27 -3.63 -0.38 -4.71
N ASP A 28 -2.62 0.02 -3.95
CA ASP A 28 -1.82 -0.85 -3.09
C ASP A 28 -1.26 -2.10 -3.80
N SER A 29 -0.93 -1.96 -5.09
CA SER A 29 -0.29 -3.05 -5.84
C SER A 29 1.13 -3.31 -5.33
N TYR A 30 1.47 -4.58 -5.16
CA TYR A 30 2.82 -5.07 -4.84
C TYR A 30 3.04 -6.39 -5.59
N THR A 31 4.19 -6.55 -6.23
CA THR A 31 4.54 -7.80 -6.92
C THR A 31 5.86 -8.37 -6.43
N ARG A 32 5.84 -9.63 -5.98
CA ARG A 32 7.04 -10.41 -5.68
C ARG A 32 7.25 -11.44 -6.78
N TYR A 33 8.44 -11.41 -7.39
CA TYR A 33 8.91 -12.38 -8.36
C TYR A 33 9.89 -13.32 -7.67
N GLU A 34 9.57 -14.61 -7.56
CA GLU A 34 10.52 -15.61 -7.09
C GLU A 34 11.09 -16.36 -8.28
N LEU A 35 12.38 -16.15 -8.55
CA LEU A 35 13.08 -16.85 -9.63
C LEU A 35 13.20 -18.33 -9.26
N LEU A 36 12.70 -19.22 -10.13
CA LEU A 36 12.77 -20.66 -9.93
C LEU A 36 14.11 -21.19 -10.45
N ASN A 37 14.23 -22.52 -10.62
CA ASN A 37 15.41 -23.08 -11.24
C ASN A 37 15.65 -22.42 -12.62
N PRO A 38 16.84 -21.85 -12.89
CA PRO A 38 17.07 -21.10 -14.11
C PRO A 38 16.91 -21.92 -15.39
N SER A 39 17.12 -23.24 -15.32
CA SER A 39 16.91 -24.15 -16.47
C SER A 39 15.45 -24.20 -16.93
N ASN A 40 14.50 -23.86 -16.05
CA ASN A 40 13.08 -23.83 -16.37
C ASN A 40 12.61 -22.47 -16.92
N GLN A 41 13.45 -21.43 -16.87
CA GLN A 41 13.14 -20.06 -17.33
C GLN A 41 11.78 -19.55 -16.78
N SER A 42 11.49 -19.97 -15.55
CA SER A 42 10.22 -19.75 -14.88
C SER A 42 10.42 -18.96 -13.60
N PHE A 43 9.42 -18.16 -13.25
CA PHE A 43 9.39 -17.42 -12.00
C PHE A 43 7.96 -17.36 -11.47
N ARG A 44 7.82 -17.57 -10.16
CA ARG A 44 6.54 -17.42 -9.46
C ARG A 44 6.28 -15.94 -9.19
N ILE A 45 5.04 -15.54 -9.30
CA ILE A 45 4.56 -14.17 -9.12
C ILE A 45 3.52 -14.18 -8.02
N ILE A 46 3.83 -13.54 -6.90
CA ILE A 46 2.86 -13.23 -5.87
C ILE A 46 2.46 -11.77 -6.06
N TYR A 47 1.21 -11.54 -6.44
CA TYR A 47 0.68 -10.23 -6.75
C TYR A 47 -0.43 -9.85 -5.77
N ASP A 48 -0.14 -8.87 -4.92
CA ASP A 48 -1.11 -8.28 -4.00
C ASP A 48 -1.69 -7.00 -4.61
N VAL A 49 -3.01 -6.85 -4.55
CA VAL A 49 -3.72 -5.69 -5.09
C VAL A 49 -5.02 -5.42 -4.35
N SER A 50 -5.38 -4.15 -4.23
CA SER A 50 -6.69 -3.70 -3.74
C SER A 50 -7.54 -3.19 -4.90
N ALA A 51 -8.64 -3.86 -5.22
CA ALA A 51 -9.67 -3.31 -6.11
C ALA A 51 -10.43 -2.18 -5.42
N THR A 52 -10.68 -1.06 -6.11
CA THR A 52 -11.29 0.15 -5.50
C THR A 52 -12.53 0.66 -6.24
N THR A 53 -13.02 -0.07 -7.24
CA THR A 53 -14.23 0.30 -7.96
C THR A 53 -15.45 -0.06 -7.12
N ALA A 54 -16.10 0.94 -6.52
CA ALA A 54 -17.27 0.73 -5.67
C ALA A 54 -18.34 -0.13 -6.36
N GLY A 55 -18.88 -1.11 -5.62
CA GLY A 55 -19.89 -2.05 -6.12
C GLY A 55 -19.36 -3.17 -7.02
N ALA A 56 -18.09 -3.14 -7.45
CA ALA A 56 -17.53 -4.21 -8.25
C ALA A 56 -17.55 -5.54 -7.48
N THR A 57 -17.97 -6.61 -8.15
CA THR A 57 -17.97 -7.99 -7.65
C THR A 57 -16.91 -8.87 -8.33
N LYS A 58 -16.23 -8.31 -9.34
CA LYS A 58 -15.18 -8.97 -10.10
C LYS A 58 -13.95 -8.08 -10.18
N TYR A 59 -12.78 -8.71 -10.27
CA TYR A 59 -11.51 -8.06 -10.56
C TYR A 59 -10.80 -8.77 -11.70
N PHE A 60 -10.18 -8.01 -12.59
CA PHE A 60 -9.50 -8.52 -13.77
C PHE A 60 -8.00 -8.21 -13.70
N ASN A 61 -7.17 -9.23 -13.81
CA ASN A 61 -5.73 -9.09 -14.00
C ASN A 61 -5.33 -9.49 -15.43
N GLY A 62 -4.76 -8.56 -16.18
CA GLY A 62 -4.25 -8.88 -17.52
C GLY A 62 -3.10 -9.88 -17.47
N LEU A 63 -3.18 -10.92 -18.30
CA LEU A 63 -2.13 -11.90 -18.48
C LEU A 63 -1.22 -11.45 -19.62
N ARG A 64 0.09 -11.71 -19.49
CA ARG A 64 1.07 -11.13 -20.42
C ARG A 64 1.14 -11.99 -21.67
N VAL A 65 0.89 -11.37 -22.82
CA VAL A 65 1.10 -11.98 -24.13
C VAL A 65 2.56 -12.43 -24.26
N GLY A 66 2.77 -13.67 -24.71
CA GLY A 66 4.09 -14.26 -24.90
C GLY A 66 4.69 -14.93 -23.66
N SER A 67 3.99 -14.91 -22.50
CA SER A 67 4.35 -15.73 -21.35
C SER A 67 3.42 -16.95 -21.27
N GLU A 68 3.98 -18.15 -21.11
CA GLU A 68 3.20 -19.29 -20.63
C GLU A 68 2.87 -19.02 -19.15
N HIS A 69 1.60 -19.18 -18.76
CA HIS A 69 1.14 -18.85 -17.43
C HIS A 69 0.34 -19.98 -16.81
N LEU A 70 0.59 -20.23 -15.53
CA LEU A 70 -0.18 -21.11 -14.67
C LEU A 70 -0.65 -20.28 -13.47
N VAL A 71 -1.94 -20.29 -13.16
CA VAL A 71 -2.46 -19.66 -11.94
C VAL A 71 -2.64 -20.76 -10.91
N ASP A 72 -1.93 -20.62 -9.79
CA ASP A 72 -1.88 -21.62 -8.73
C ASP A 72 -3.07 -21.44 -7.78
N ALA A 73 -3.30 -20.20 -7.33
CA ALA A 73 -4.44 -19.84 -6.49
C ALA A 73 -4.65 -18.32 -6.38
N VAL A 74 -5.83 -17.94 -5.91
CA VAL A 74 -6.20 -16.55 -5.62
C VAL A 74 -6.87 -16.51 -4.25
N TRP A 75 -6.53 -15.55 -3.40
CA TRP A 75 -7.09 -15.41 -2.05
C TRP A 75 -7.63 -14.01 -1.78
N ASP A 76 -8.66 -13.94 -0.93
CA ASP A 76 -9.11 -12.73 -0.25
C ASP A 76 -8.21 -12.46 0.95
N LEU A 77 -7.47 -11.36 0.92
CA LEU A 77 -6.48 -11.03 1.96
C LEU A 77 -7.11 -10.67 3.31
N MET A 78 -8.41 -10.32 3.35
CA MET A 78 -9.12 -10.07 4.60
C MET A 78 -9.36 -11.37 5.38
N THR A 79 -9.85 -12.41 4.72
CA THR A 79 -10.28 -13.66 5.36
C THR A 79 -9.28 -14.80 5.23
N GLY A 80 -8.32 -14.69 4.30
CA GLY A 80 -7.38 -15.75 3.96
C GLY A 80 -8.00 -16.89 3.15
N LYS A 81 -9.25 -16.75 2.70
CA LYS A 81 -9.95 -17.79 1.93
C LYS A 81 -9.63 -17.68 0.44
N GLU A 82 -9.61 -18.82 -0.24
CA GLU A 82 -9.49 -18.87 -1.69
C GLU A 82 -10.72 -18.25 -2.37
N LEU A 83 -10.48 -17.60 -3.51
CA LEU A 83 -11.49 -16.99 -4.38
C LEU A 83 -11.67 -17.83 -5.62
N ASN A 84 -12.88 -17.80 -6.19
CA ASN A 84 -13.13 -18.36 -7.50
C ASN A 84 -12.52 -17.46 -8.57
N TRP A 85 -11.96 -18.07 -9.60
CA TRP A 85 -11.38 -17.35 -10.73
C TRP A 85 -11.45 -18.18 -12.01
N GLU A 86 -11.39 -17.50 -13.14
CA GLU A 86 -11.37 -18.09 -14.47
C GLU A 86 -10.44 -17.25 -15.37
N ILE A 87 -9.69 -17.91 -16.25
CA ILE A 87 -8.99 -17.22 -17.35
C ILE A 87 -9.98 -17.03 -18.49
N VAL A 88 -10.20 -15.79 -18.89
CA VAL A 88 -11.16 -15.39 -19.91
C VAL A 88 -10.49 -14.56 -21.01
N ASN A 89 -11.01 -14.63 -22.23
CA ASN A 89 -10.60 -13.73 -23.30
C ASN A 89 -11.18 -12.32 -23.10
N GLY A 90 -10.68 -11.36 -23.88
CA GLY A 90 -11.08 -9.97 -23.77
C GLY A 90 -12.56 -9.70 -24.06
N VAL A 91 -13.21 -10.48 -24.93
CA VAL A 91 -14.65 -10.36 -25.21
C VAL A 91 -15.45 -10.67 -23.95
N LYS A 92 -15.20 -11.85 -23.34
CA LYS A 92 -15.85 -12.26 -22.10
C LYS A 92 -15.52 -11.31 -20.94
N ALA A 93 -14.30 -10.74 -20.91
CA ALA A 93 -13.94 -9.71 -19.93
C ALA A 93 -14.78 -8.43 -20.07
N LYS A 94 -15.04 -7.95 -21.29
CA LYS A 94 -15.94 -6.80 -21.54
C LYS A 94 -17.36 -7.08 -21.09
N GLU A 95 -17.90 -8.24 -21.46
CA GLU A 95 -19.24 -8.69 -21.07
C GLU A 95 -19.41 -8.77 -19.54
N ASN A 96 -18.32 -9.04 -18.82
CA ASN A 96 -18.29 -9.13 -17.36
C ASN A 96 -17.82 -7.84 -16.66
N GLY A 97 -17.77 -6.71 -17.38
CA GLY A 97 -17.63 -5.38 -16.79
C GLY A 97 -16.29 -4.68 -16.98
N LEU A 98 -15.27 -5.33 -17.56
CA LEU A 98 -14.01 -4.67 -17.92
C LEU A 98 -14.15 -3.92 -19.26
N SER A 99 -14.75 -2.74 -19.23
CA SER A 99 -15.15 -1.98 -20.43
C SER A 99 -14.01 -1.69 -21.41
N ASN A 100 -12.78 -1.54 -20.92
CA ASN A 100 -11.59 -1.24 -21.72
C ASN A 100 -10.72 -2.47 -22.03
N ALA A 101 -11.24 -3.70 -21.88
CA ALA A 101 -10.47 -4.89 -22.21
C ALA A 101 -10.07 -4.91 -23.69
N ASN A 102 -8.84 -5.34 -23.98
CA ASN A 102 -8.41 -5.69 -25.33
C ASN A 102 -9.03 -7.05 -25.69
N GLU A 103 -9.81 -7.11 -26.77
CA GLU A 103 -10.51 -8.33 -27.18
C GLU A 103 -9.57 -9.50 -27.50
N ALA A 104 -8.36 -9.21 -27.98
CA ALA A 104 -7.32 -10.21 -28.23
C ALA A 104 -6.51 -10.57 -26.99
N GLY A 105 -6.78 -9.93 -25.85
CA GLY A 105 -6.08 -10.17 -24.58
C GLY A 105 -6.68 -11.32 -23.78
N GLU A 106 -5.90 -11.80 -22.81
CA GLU A 106 -6.32 -12.78 -21.81
C GLU A 106 -6.29 -12.14 -20.42
N TYR A 107 -7.27 -12.49 -19.60
CA TYR A 107 -7.49 -11.90 -18.29
C TYR A 107 -7.80 -12.99 -17.29
N LEU A 108 -7.16 -12.94 -16.13
CA LEU A 108 -7.62 -13.64 -14.95
C LEU A 108 -8.77 -12.84 -14.34
N MET A 109 -10.00 -13.35 -14.48
CA MET A 109 -11.20 -12.81 -13.86
C MET A 109 -11.39 -13.48 -12.50
N VAL A 110 -11.39 -12.69 -11.43
CA VAL A 110 -11.54 -13.13 -10.04
C VAL A 110 -12.89 -12.70 -9.52
N ASP A 111 -13.66 -13.62 -8.93
CA ASP A 111 -14.86 -13.29 -8.18
C ASP A 111 -14.47 -12.81 -6.78
N LEU A 112 -14.88 -11.59 -6.42
CA LEU A 112 -14.55 -11.00 -5.13
C LEU A 112 -15.40 -11.63 -4.02
N ALA A 113 -14.80 -11.82 -2.83
CA ALA A 113 -15.51 -12.36 -1.66
C ALA A 113 -16.73 -11.53 -1.26
N ARG A 114 -16.74 -10.25 -1.61
CA ARG A 114 -17.81 -9.28 -1.37
C ARG A 114 -17.70 -8.12 -2.39
N PRO A 115 -18.80 -7.39 -2.67
CA PRO A 115 -18.72 -6.16 -3.44
C PRO A 115 -17.76 -5.16 -2.78
N VAL A 116 -17.01 -4.41 -3.57
CA VAL A 116 -16.13 -3.34 -3.07
C VAL A 116 -17.00 -2.27 -2.38
N PRO A 117 -16.78 -1.94 -1.10
CA PRO A 117 -17.52 -0.88 -0.42
C PRO A 117 -17.24 0.50 -1.04
N GLU A 118 -18.17 1.45 -0.87
CA GLU A 118 -17.93 2.85 -1.25
C GLU A 118 -16.74 3.42 -0.45
N GLY A 119 -15.76 3.99 -1.15
CA GLY A 119 -14.51 4.45 -0.55
C GLY A 119 -13.62 3.35 0.06
N GLY A 120 -14.02 2.08 -0.07
CA GLY A 120 -13.36 0.90 0.47
C GLY A 120 -12.45 0.18 -0.54
N GLN A 121 -12.11 -1.07 -0.23
CA GLN A 121 -11.21 -1.91 -0.99
C GLN A 121 -11.67 -3.38 -0.97
N ALA A 122 -11.39 -4.14 -2.03
CA ALA A 122 -11.34 -5.60 -1.95
C ALA A 122 -9.90 -6.07 -2.19
N ARG A 123 -9.27 -6.66 -1.18
CA ARG A 123 -7.85 -7.02 -1.21
C ARG A 123 -7.64 -8.46 -1.67
N ILE A 124 -6.82 -8.63 -2.69
CA ILE A 124 -6.64 -9.88 -3.41
C ILE A 124 -5.15 -10.21 -3.45
N ARG A 125 -4.81 -11.48 -3.25
CA ARG A 125 -3.50 -12.05 -3.59
C ARG A 125 -3.67 -13.04 -4.73
N ILE A 126 -2.93 -12.84 -5.81
CA ILE A 126 -2.86 -13.77 -6.95
C ILE A 126 -1.50 -14.44 -6.91
N ASP A 127 -1.48 -15.76 -6.94
CA ASP A 127 -0.27 -16.57 -7.09
C ASP A 127 -0.31 -17.29 -8.43
N LYS A 128 0.72 -17.04 -9.22
CA LYS A 128 0.83 -17.56 -10.57
C LYS A 128 2.28 -17.73 -10.96
N THR A 129 2.56 -18.70 -11.81
CA THR A 129 3.88 -18.97 -12.35
C THR A 129 3.94 -18.61 -13.82
N TYR A 130 4.95 -17.82 -14.20
CA TYR A 130 5.22 -17.50 -15.61
C TYR A 130 6.48 -18.23 -16.06
N LYS A 131 6.43 -18.76 -17.28
CA LYS A 131 7.62 -19.14 -18.04
C LYS A 131 7.79 -18.17 -19.20
N ASP A 132 8.93 -17.48 -19.21
CA ASP A 132 9.18 -16.35 -20.11
C ASP A 132 10.68 -16.22 -20.35
N VAL A 133 11.13 -16.80 -21.46
CA VAL A 133 12.54 -16.95 -21.82
C VAL A 133 13.23 -15.61 -22.11
N ASN A 134 12.45 -14.58 -22.46
CA ASN A 134 12.97 -13.25 -22.71
C ASN A 134 13.13 -12.46 -21.41
N SER A 135 12.35 -12.79 -20.37
CA SER A 135 12.42 -12.12 -19.08
C SER A 135 13.38 -12.77 -18.09
N TYR A 136 13.60 -14.10 -18.20
CA TYR A 136 14.46 -14.84 -17.27
C TYR A 136 15.30 -15.89 -17.99
N TYR A 137 16.61 -15.69 -18.03
CA TYR A 137 17.54 -16.51 -18.81
C TYR A 137 18.93 -16.62 -18.16
N GLN A 138 19.80 -17.45 -18.74
CA GLN A 138 21.21 -17.57 -18.38
C GLN A 138 22.10 -16.97 -19.47
N GLU A 139 23.14 -16.26 -19.06
CA GLU A 139 24.14 -15.63 -19.92
C GLU A 139 25.49 -15.69 -19.20
N ASP A 140 26.50 -16.32 -19.81
CA ASP A 140 27.89 -16.39 -19.30
C ASP A 140 28.01 -16.81 -17.82
N GLY A 141 27.28 -17.86 -17.41
CA GLY A 141 27.27 -18.37 -16.03
C GLY A 141 26.53 -17.49 -15.02
N THR A 142 25.84 -16.45 -15.49
CA THR A 142 25.01 -15.54 -14.72
C THR A 142 23.54 -15.78 -15.06
N ILE A 143 22.65 -15.70 -14.07
CA ILE A 143 21.21 -15.64 -14.30
C ILE A 143 20.79 -14.18 -14.42
N VAL A 144 19.90 -13.90 -15.36
CA VAL A 144 19.43 -12.55 -15.67
C VAL A 144 17.91 -12.54 -15.59
N PHE A 145 17.36 -11.65 -14.76
CA PHE A 145 15.97 -11.26 -14.82
C PHE A 145 15.90 -9.84 -15.40
N ASP A 146 15.32 -9.69 -16.59
CA ASP A 146 15.22 -8.42 -17.31
C ASP A 146 13.79 -8.20 -17.80
N ARG A 147 13.08 -7.24 -17.19
CA ARG A 147 11.67 -7.00 -17.49
C ARG A 147 11.27 -5.56 -17.22
N SER A 148 10.41 -5.03 -18.09
CA SER A 148 9.70 -3.77 -17.79
C SER A 148 8.61 -4.00 -16.74
N LEU A 149 8.76 -3.36 -15.58
CA LEU A 149 7.87 -3.48 -14.43
C LEU A 149 7.07 -2.19 -14.20
N GLY A 150 5.77 -2.24 -14.49
CA GLY A 150 4.85 -1.10 -14.34
C GLY A 150 4.27 -0.92 -12.92
N ILE A 151 4.25 -1.98 -12.12
CA ILE A 151 3.77 -1.92 -10.73
C ILE A 151 4.73 -1.09 -9.89
N LYS A 152 4.19 -0.28 -8.97
CA LYS A 152 4.96 0.73 -8.24
C LYS A 152 5.85 0.15 -7.14
N ARG A 153 5.62 -1.08 -6.70
CA ARG A 153 6.36 -1.73 -5.61
C ARG A 153 6.63 -3.16 -6.02
N ASN A 154 7.88 -3.56 -6.08
CA ASN A 154 8.25 -4.90 -6.53
C ASN A 154 9.39 -5.48 -5.68
N SER A 155 9.48 -6.81 -5.68
CA SER A 155 10.68 -7.53 -5.26
C SER A 155 11.01 -8.68 -6.21
N VAL A 156 12.30 -8.98 -6.34
CA VAL A 156 12.84 -10.15 -7.03
C VAL A 156 13.62 -10.97 -6.00
N VAL A 157 13.27 -12.24 -5.86
CA VAL A 157 13.91 -13.19 -4.95
C VAL A 157 14.74 -14.15 -5.80
N LEU A 158 16.04 -14.17 -5.53
CA LEU A 158 16.97 -15.04 -6.24
C LEU A 158 16.76 -16.50 -5.83
N PRO A 159 17.11 -17.47 -6.70
CA PRO A 159 17.09 -18.87 -6.32
C PRO A 159 18.08 -19.13 -5.18
N LEU A 160 17.82 -20.16 -4.37
CA LEU A 160 18.73 -20.54 -3.29
C LEU A 160 20.14 -20.84 -3.84
N GLY A 161 21.17 -20.36 -3.15
CA GLY A 161 22.57 -20.52 -3.56
C GLY A 161 23.08 -19.50 -4.58
N TYR A 162 22.28 -18.51 -4.96
CA TYR A 162 22.72 -17.42 -5.83
C TYR A 162 23.06 -16.15 -5.05
N GLU A 163 24.17 -15.50 -5.42
CA GLU A 163 24.52 -14.16 -4.96
C GLU A 163 24.10 -13.09 -5.97
N LEU A 164 23.64 -11.95 -5.46
CA LEU A 164 23.34 -10.76 -6.26
C LEU A 164 24.65 -10.12 -6.75
N VAL A 165 24.80 -9.94 -8.06
CA VAL A 165 25.98 -9.27 -8.66
C VAL A 165 25.64 -7.99 -9.40
N GLY A 166 24.36 -7.73 -9.67
CA GLY A 166 23.93 -6.48 -10.29
C GLY A 166 22.43 -6.21 -10.14
N ALA A 167 22.10 -4.93 -10.00
CA ALA A 167 20.75 -4.39 -10.13
C ALA A 167 20.86 -3.01 -10.77
N ASN A 168 20.14 -2.77 -11.87
CA ASN A 168 20.25 -1.52 -12.65
C ASN A 168 19.38 -0.36 -12.12
N TYR A 169 18.69 -0.55 -11.00
CA TYR A 169 17.80 0.45 -10.40
C TYR A 169 17.96 0.46 -8.87
N PRO A 170 17.85 1.62 -8.19
CA PRO A 170 17.96 1.71 -6.74
C PRO A 170 17.06 0.70 -6.02
N SER A 171 17.68 -0.21 -5.28
CA SER A 171 17.01 -1.35 -4.67
C SER A 171 17.46 -1.55 -3.22
N GLN A 172 16.52 -1.96 -2.36
CA GLN A 172 16.80 -2.46 -1.02
C GLN A 172 17.02 -3.97 -1.07
N VAL A 173 18.09 -4.44 -0.43
CA VAL A 173 18.44 -5.86 -0.35
C VAL A 173 18.17 -6.37 1.07
N THR A 174 17.53 -7.53 1.15
CA THR A 174 17.27 -8.27 2.39
C THR A 174 17.53 -9.76 2.17
N GLN A 175 17.70 -10.52 3.24
CA GLN A 175 17.82 -11.98 3.17
C GLN A 175 16.55 -12.60 3.78
N GLU A 176 15.94 -13.52 3.04
CA GLU A 176 14.80 -14.32 3.52
C GLU A 176 15.29 -15.32 4.58
N GLU A 177 14.38 -15.84 5.40
CA GLU A 177 14.72 -16.81 6.47
C GLU A 177 15.35 -18.10 5.93
N ASP A 178 14.99 -18.48 4.70
CA ASP A 178 15.56 -19.63 3.98
C ASP A 178 16.94 -19.34 3.35
N GLY A 179 17.46 -18.11 3.51
CA GLY A 179 18.77 -17.68 3.01
C GLY A 179 18.77 -17.08 1.62
N ARG A 180 17.63 -17.09 0.89
CA ARG A 180 17.53 -16.43 -0.43
C ARG A 180 17.69 -14.91 -0.30
N ILE A 181 18.28 -14.31 -1.33
CA ILE A 181 18.42 -12.85 -1.42
C ILE A 181 17.19 -12.27 -2.09
N LYS A 182 16.58 -11.28 -1.43
CA LYS A 182 15.47 -10.49 -1.95
C LYS A 182 15.92 -9.07 -2.26
N VAL A 183 15.64 -8.64 -3.49
CA VAL A 183 15.96 -7.32 -4.02
C VAL A 183 14.65 -6.60 -4.31
N SER A 184 14.37 -5.52 -3.61
CA SER A 184 13.09 -4.80 -3.68
C SER A 184 13.29 -3.35 -4.08
N PHE A 185 12.32 -2.76 -4.79
CA PHE A 185 12.37 -1.36 -5.17
C PHE A 185 10.96 -0.74 -5.20
N MET A 186 10.93 0.59 -5.16
CA MET A 186 9.74 1.39 -5.36
C MET A 186 9.96 2.31 -6.56
N ASN A 187 9.01 2.32 -7.49
CA ASN A 187 9.05 3.14 -8.70
C ASN A 187 8.23 4.41 -8.47
N GLU A 188 8.93 5.55 -8.43
CA GLU A 188 8.33 6.89 -8.29
C GLU A 188 7.93 7.51 -9.63
N GLY A 189 8.49 6.99 -10.73
CA GLY A 189 8.26 7.49 -12.08
C GLY A 189 6.89 7.10 -12.66
N PRO A 190 6.41 7.79 -13.70
CA PRO A 190 5.16 7.46 -14.36
C PRO A 190 5.25 6.17 -15.19
N ALA A 191 6.40 5.92 -15.82
CA ALA A 191 6.65 4.78 -16.70
C ALA A 191 7.00 3.49 -15.93
N GLY A 192 6.95 2.35 -16.62
CA GLY A 192 7.50 1.10 -16.11
C GLY A 192 9.03 1.14 -16.07
N VAL A 193 9.63 0.50 -15.07
CA VAL A 193 11.09 0.41 -14.92
C VAL A 193 11.61 -0.75 -15.77
N PRO A 194 12.53 -0.54 -16.74
CA PRO A 194 13.27 -1.63 -17.37
C PRO A 194 14.24 -2.23 -16.35
N TYR A 195 13.73 -3.13 -15.50
CA TYR A 195 14.43 -3.62 -14.32
C TYR A 195 15.25 -4.85 -14.67
N LYS A 196 16.57 -4.77 -14.45
CA LYS A 196 17.53 -5.85 -14.66
C LYS A 196 18.20 -6.22 -13.35
N VAL A 197 18.10 -7.49 -12.98
CA VAL A 197 18.81 -8.11 -11.86
C VAL A 197 19.66 -9.25 -12.39
N THR A 198 20.93 -9.28 -11.96
CA THR A 198 21.87 -10.34 -12.32
C THR A 198 22.42 -11.02 -11.08
N ALA A 199 22.56 -12.33 -11.15
CA ALA A 199 23.05 -13.15 -10.05
C ALA A 199 23.88 -14.33 -10.55
N ARG A 200 24.80 -14.84 -9.74
CA ARG A 200 25.61 -16.02 -10.09
C ARG A 200 25.61 -17.03 -8.95
N LEU A 201 25.94 -18.28 -9.27
CA LEU A 201 26.09 -19.32 -8.25
C LEU A 201 27.17 -18.92 -7.25
N ALA A 202 26.83 -19.00 -5.97
CA ALA A 202 27.74 -18.74 -4.88
C ALA A 202 28.04 -20.05 -4.15
N SER A 203 29.33 -20.33 -3.95
CA SER A 203 29.79 -21.59 -3.38
C SER A 203 29.49 -21.74 -1.87
N ASN A 204 29.17 -20.64 -1.16
CA ASN A 204 29.05 -20.64 0.31
C ASN A 204 27.99 -19.64 0.85
N MET A 205 26.79 -19.60 0.26
CA MET A 205 25.71 -18.76 0.81
C MET A 205 25.12 -19.40 2.08
N LYS A 206 25.18 -18.70 3.21
CA LYS A 206 24.49 -19.06 4.46
C LYS A 206 23.64 -17.88 4.92
N TYR A 207 22.48 -18.18 5.50
CA TYR A 207 21.74 -17.18 6.26
C TYR A 207 22.56 -16.74 7.47
N VAL A 208 22.73 -15.43 7.63
CA VAL A 208 23.40 -14.85 8.80
C VAL A 208 22.41 -13.95 9.52
N ALA A 209 21.85 -14.44 10.63
CA ALA A 209 20.95 -13.66 11.46
C ALA A 209 21.66 -12.39 11.99
N PRO A 210 20.94 -11.26 12.15
CA PRO A 210 21.47 -10.10 12.85
C PRO A 210 21.97 -10.48 14.25
N SER A 211 23.09 -9.87 14.66
CA SER A 211 23.63 -10.14 15.99
C SER A 211 22.64 -9.70 17.07
N LYS A 212 22.34 -10.60 18.01
CA LYS A 212 21.57 -10.27 19.22
C LYS A 212 22.44 -9.60 20.29
N THR A 213 23.77 -9.63 20.16
CA THR A 213 24.68 -8.95 21.08
C THR A 213 24.93 -7.52 20.62
N ASN A 214 24.74 -6.59 21.55
CA ASN A 214 25.08 -5.18 21.34
C ASN A 214 26.52 -4.94 21.84
N PRO A 215 27.50 -4.65 20.95
CA PRO A 215 28.87 -4.33 21.39
C PRO A 215 28.97 -2.98 22.08
N TRP A 216 27.87 -2.22 22.16
CA TRP A 216 27.76 -0.92 22.82
C TRP A 216 26.80 -1.02 24.02
N PRO A 217 27.21 -1.63 25.14
CA PRO A 217 26.33 -1.82 26.30
C PRO A 217 25.84 -0.50 26.92
N GLU A 218 26.60 0.59 26.73
CA GLU A 218 26.24 1.95 27.14
C GLU A 218 25.29 2.66 26.17
N TYR A 219 24.90 2.02 25.07
CA TYR A 219 23.96 2.63 24.12
C TYR A 219 22.63 2.91 24.82
N GLN A 220 22.28 4.19 24.89
CA GLN A 220 20.97 4.65 25.31
C GLN A 220 20.21 5.15 24.08
N SER A 221 18.96 4.71 23.94
CA SER A 221 18.04 5.35 23.00
C SER A 221 17.82 6.80 23.44
N SER A 222 18.21 7.77 22.62
CA SER A 222 17.97 9.19 22.91
C SER A 222 16.55 9.60 22.46
N PRO A 223 15.87 10.49 23.22
CA PRO A 223 14.65 11.16 22.76
C PRO A 223 14.83 11.95 21.45
N GLN A 224 16.06 12.37 21.12
CA GLN A 224 16.39 13.11 19.89
C GLN A 224 16.73 12.21 18.69
N GLY A 225 16.53 10.90 18.80
CA GLY A 225 16.77 9.92 17.74
C GLY A 225 17.94 8.97 18.04
N ARG A 226 18.43 8.27 17.01
CA ARG A 226 19.52 7.30 17.23
C ARG A 226 20.83 8.02 17.59
N ASP A 227 21.60 7.44 18.51
CA ASP A 227 23.02 7.77 18.63
C ASP A 227 23.73 7.42 17.30
N LYS A 228 24.30 8.45 16.65
CA LYS A 228 24.99 8.34 15.37
C LYS A 228 26.47 7.96 15.53
N THR A 229 27.02 7.99 16.75
CA THR A 229 28.41 7.63 17.05
C THR A 229 28.62 6.11 17.12
N LYS A 230 27.54 5.31 17.21
CA LYS A 230 27.57 3.85 17.31
C LYS A 230 26.95 3.16 16.09
N ALA A 231 27.50 1.99 15.74
CA ALA A 231 26.99 1.14 14.67
C ALA A 231 25.75 0.34 15.12
N ARG A 232 24.80 0.12 14.21
CA ARG A 232 23.55 -0.62 14.48
C ARG A 232 23.72 -2.12 14.20
N THR A 233 24.36 -2.85 15.10
CA THR A 233 24.69 -4.28 14.87
C THR A 233 23.48 -5.21 14.89
N GLY A 234 22.40 -4.83 15.58
CA GLY A 234 21.14 -5.56 15.62
C GLY A 234 20.05 -5.03 14.68
N MET A 235 20.40 -4.19 13.69
CA MET A 235 19.40 -3.64 12.77
C MET A 235 18.77 -4.75 11.93
N ASN A 236 17.46 -4.95 12.11
CA ASN A 236 16.66 -5.73 11.17
C ASN A 236 16.16 -4.80 10.06
N VAL A 237 16.44 -5.14 8.80
CA VAL A 237 16.05 -4.34 7.64
C VAL A 237 14.71 -4.87 7.12
N SER A 238 13.63 -4.13 7.39
CA SER A 238 12.31 -4.45 6.83
C SER A 238 12.20 -3.97 5.38
N GLU A 239 11.55 -4.76 4.52
CA GLU A 239 11.26 -4.38 3.14
C GLU A 239 10.32 -3.16 3.06
N ARG A 240 10.79 -2.06 2.48
CA ARG A 240 10.01 -0.83 2.30
C ARG A 240 8.97 -0.95 1.19
N GLY A 241 9.22 -1.78 0.17
CA GLY A 241 8.26 -2.03 -0.91
C GLY A 241 6.99 -2.76 -0.46
N PHE A 242 7.08 -3.61 0.56
CA PHE A 242 5.94 -4.37 1.09
C PHE A 242 5.15 -3.61 2.16
N GLN A 243 5.76 -2.61 2.82
CA GLN A 243 5.06 -1.81 3.81
C GLN A 243 3.79 -1.19 3.23
N ASP A 244 2.70 -1.43 3.94
CA ASP A 244 1.34 -1.14 3.49
C ASP A 244 0.73 0.05 4.22
N ARG A 245 1.43 0.68 5.17
CA ARG A 245 0.94 1.88 5.83
C ARG A 245 1.23 3.14 5.02
N ASP A 246 0.18 3.80 4.55
CA ASP A 246 0.22 5.08 3.85
C ASP A 246 -0.58 6.14 4.62
N ILE A 247 -0.15 7.40 4.52
CA ILE A 247 -0.77 8.53 5.22
C ILE A 247 -1.03 9.65 4.22
N VAL A 248 -2.24 10.20 4.24
CA VAL A 248 -2.61 11.37 3.44
C VAL A 248 -3.01 12.50 4.38
N TYR A 249 -2.35 13.65 4.23
CA TYR A 249 -2.61 14.88 4.96
C TYR A 249 -3.32 15.87 4.05
N PHE A 250 -4.50 16.32 4.45
CA PHE A 250 -5.27 17.39 3.81
C PHE A 250 -5.14 18.64 4.67
N LEU A 251 -4.29 19.55 4.23
CA LEU A 251 -4.01 20.78 4.93
C LEU A 251 -5.23 21.70 4.86
N GLN A 252 -5.67 22.25 6.00
CA GLN A 252 -6.72 23.27 6.01
C GLN A 252 -6.11 24.64 5.69
N GLN A 253 -6.83 25.75 5.89
CA GLN A 253 -6.17 27.06 5.80
C GLN A 253 -5.12 27.20 6.92
N PRO A 254 -3.92 27.70 6.64
CA PRO A 254 -2.80 27.68 7.58
C PRO A 254 -3.02 28.53 8.84
N GLU A 255 -3.95 29.48 8.79
CA GLU A 255 -4.42 30.25 9.95
C GLU A 255 -5.04 29.38 11.04
N SER A 256 -5.54 28.19 10.69
CA SER A 256 -6.14 27.24 11.64
C SER A 256 -5.11 26.35 12.34
N ASN A 257 -3.85 26.33 11.86
CA ASN A 257 -2.83 25.35 12.25
C ASN A 257 -3.30 23.89 12.17
N SER A 258 -4.33 23.62 11.37
CA SER A 258 -5.02 22.33 11.38
C SER A 258 -4.95 21.61 10.03
N PHE A 259 -4.99 20.29 10.10
CA PHE A 259 -5.05 19.43 8.93
C PHE A 259 -5.84 18.18 9.26
N PHE A 260 -6.66 17.75 8.31
CA PHE A 260 -7.26 16.42 8.35
C PHE A 260 -6.22 15.41 7.86
N LEU A 261 -6.22 14.21 8.42
CA LEU A 261 -5.48 13.11 7.84
C LEU A 261 -6.30 11.83 7.86
N TYR A 262 -5.96 10.94 6.94
CA TYR A 262 -6.20 9.53 7.17
C TYR A 262 -4.91 8.74 6.97
N HIS A 263 -4.85 7.58 7.62
CA HIS A 263 -3.86 6.57 7.30
C HIS A 263 -4.51 5.22 7.17
N ASP A 264 -4.07 4.48 6.17
CA ASP A 264 -4.52 3.12 5.93
C ASP A 264 -3.49 2.15 6.50
N TYR A 265 -3.94 1.17 7.27
CA TYR A 265 -3.08 0.24 8.01
C TYR A 265 -3.64 -1.18 7.94
N THR A 266 -2.78 -2.18 7.73
CA THR A 266 -3.19 -3.58 7.85
C THR A 266 -2.66 -4.18 9.15
N GLU A 267 -3.55 -4.70 9.98
CA GLU A 267 -3.18 -5.56 11.10
C GLU A 267 -3.22 -7.04 10.67
N SER A 268 -2.19 -7.78 11.07
CA SER A 268 -2.03 -9.20 10.76
C SER A 268 -1.60 -10.04 11.98
N ARG A 269 -1.32 -9.41 13.13
CA ARG A 269 -0.92 -10.11 14.35
C ARG A 269 -2.11 -10.81 14.95
N VAL A 270 -2.07 -12.14 14.98
CA VAL A 270 -3.12 -12.99 15.56
C VAL A 270 -3.40 -12.58 17.00
N GLY A 271 -4.69 -12.46 17.35
CA GLY A 271 -5.16 -12.06 18.66
C GLY A 271 -5.17 -10.55 18.92
N MET A 272 -4.58 -9.73 18.04
CA MET A 272 -4.69 -8.27 18.16
C MET A 272 -6.13 -7.83 17.89
N ASP A 273 -6.68 -7.01 18.78
CA ASP A 273 -8.07 -6.57 18.85
C ASP A 273 -8.24 -5.05 18.86
N LYS A 274 -7.12 -4.34 18.74
CA LYS A 274 -7.09 -2.88 18.80
C LYS A 274 -5.93 -2.27 18.05
N TYR A 275 -6.14 -1.04 17.60
CA TYR A 275 -5.07 -0.15 17.16
C TYR A 275 -4.99 1.04 18.11
N VAL A 276 -3.77 1.46 18.42
CA VAL A 276 -3.52 2.59 19.33
C VAL A 276 -2.67 3.62 18.59
N ASN A 277 -3.17 4.85 18.52
CA ASN A 277 -2.43 6.02 18.08
C ASN A 277 -2.15 6.91 19.29
N ILE A 278 -0.88 7.09 19.63
CA ILE A 278 -0.47 8.04 20.67
C ILE A 278 -0.37 9.43 20.03
N VAL A 279 -1.14 10.38 20.54
CA VAL A 279 -1.09 11.77 20.09
C VAL A 279 0.23 12.38 20.56
N ARG A 280 0.96 13.03 19.64
CA ARG A 280 2.26 13.62 19.96
C ARG A 280 2.08 14.81 20.90
N ALA A 281 3.02 14.99 21.82
CA ALA A 281 3.07 16.18 22.66
C ALA A 281 3.06 17.47 21.80
N GLY A 282 2.20 18.41 22.16
CA GLY A 282 1.97 19.66 21.43
C GLY A 282 0.98 19.56 20.26
N SER A 283 0.46 18.37 19.96
CA SER A 283 -0.65 18.18 19.02
C SER A 283 -1.94 17.90 19.79
N LYS A 284 -3.09 18.21 19.17
CA LYS A 284 -4.41 17.75 19.63
C LYS A 284 -5.10 16.99 18.50
N ALA A 285 -5.64 15.82 18.79
CA ALA A 285 -6.47 15.07 17.86
C ALA A 285 -7.95 15.41 18.09
N SER A 286 -8.75 15.39 17.05
CA SER A 286 -10.19 15.61 17.13
C SER A 286 -10.94 14.83 16.07
N LYS A 287 -12.21 14.51 16.38
CA LYS A 287 -13.12 13.73 15.52
C LYS A 287 -12.49 12.43 14.99
N PRO A 288 -11.83 11.63 15.84
CA PRO A 288 -11.25 10.39 15.37
C PRO A 288 -12.36 9.44 14.93
N SER A 289 -12.14 8.77 13.81
CA SER A 289 -13.05 7.76 13.25
C SER A 289 -12.23 6.69 12.55
N ALA A 290 -12.81 5.50 12.41
CA ALA A 290 -12.15 4.43 11.70
C ALA A 290 -13.17 3.53 11.01
N ILE A 291 -12.77 2.96 9.88
CA ILE A 291 -13.54 1.96 9.14
C ILE A 291 -12.66 0.76 8.77
N ILE A 292 -13.28 -0.41 8.60
CA ILE A 292 -12.65 -1.53 7.89
C ILE A 292 -12.83 -1.27 6.39
N LEU A 293 -11.74 -1.04 5.66
CA LEU A 293 -11.79 -0.77 4.22
C LEU A 293 -12.33 -1.96 3.42
N ASP A 294 -12.14 -3.18 3.91
CA ASP A 294 -12.64 -4.40 3.27
C ASP A 294 -14.18 -4.50 3.25
N THR A 295 -14.86 -3.94 4.25
CA THR A 295 -16.32 -4.12 4.45
C THR A 295 -17.10 -2.81 4.50
N GLY A 296 -16.44 -1.67 4.71
CA GLY A 296 -17.08 -0.39 5.01
C GLY A 296 -17.60 -0.27 6.44
N GLU A 297 -17.35 -1.26 7.30
CA GLU A 297 -17.81 -1.26 8.69
C GLU A 297 -17.18 -0.12 9.49
N ALA A 298 -18.00 0.70 10.15
CA ALA A 298 -17.54 1.72 11.09
C ALA A 298 -17.12 1.08 12.42
N LEU A 299 -15.92 1.42 12.88
CA LEU A 299 -15.34 0.88 14.10
C LEU A 299 -15.58 1.78 15.31
N LYS A 300 -15.61 1.15 16.48
CA LYS A 300 -15.65 1.87 17.75
C LYS A 300 -14.31 2.56 18.00
N VAL A 301 -14.36 3.85 18.29
CA VAL A 301 -13.20 4.67 18.63
C VAL A 301 -13.37 5.25 20.03
N GLU A 302 -12.31 5.16 20.85
CA GLU A 302 -12.24 5.75 22.19
C GLU A 302 -11.01 6.67 22.26
N THR A 303 -11.19 7.89 22.80
CA THR A 303 -10.06 8.74 23.20
C THR A 303 -9.81 8.54 24.69
N LEU A 304 -8.58 8.17 25.04
CA LEU A 304 -8.14 7.95 26.42
C LEU A 304 -7.04 8.95 26.77
N VAL A 305 -6.97 9.33 28.04
CA VAL A 305 -5.96 10.27 28.56
C VAL A 305 -5.31 9.71 29.82
N GLY A 306 -3.99 9.83 29.92
CA GLY A 306 -3.21 9.49 31.12
C GLY A 306 -3.50 8.08 31.64
N GLN A 307 -3.88 7.98 32.91
CA GLN A 307 -4.14 6.70 33.59
C GLN A 307 -5.22 5.83 32.92
N ALA A 308 -6.15 6.41 32.16
CA ALA A 308 -7.17 5.65 31.44
C ALA A 308 -6.57 4.76 30.34
N ILE A 309 -5.39 5.11 29.81
CA ILE A 309 -4.63 4.31 28.83
C ILE A 309 -4.13 3.03 29.50
N VAL A 310 -3.48 3.18 30.66
CA VAL A 310 -2.93 2.06 31.44
C VAL A 310 -4.04 1.13 31.93
N ALA A 311 -5.17 1.70 32.38
CA ALA A 311 -6.34 0.93 32.82
C ALA A 311 -6.95 0.04 31.71
N LYS A 312 -6.66 0.33 30.44
CA LYS A 312 -7.07 -0.47 29.27
C LYS A 312 -6.00 -1.47 28.82
N GLY A 313 -4.93 -1.65 29.59
CA GLY A 313 -3.82 -2.56 29.27
C GLY A 313 -3.01 -2.11 28.05
N ILE A 314 -2.98 -0.80 27.77
CA ILE A 314 -2.22 -0.25 26.65
C ILE A 314 -0.84 0.17 27.16
N GLU A 315 0.18 -0.51 26.65
CA GLU A 315 1.58 -0.19 26.94
C GLU A 315 2.12 0.82 25.92
N ALA A 316 2.65 1.94 26.41
CA ALA A 316 3.37 2.92 25.60
C ALA A 316 4.52 3.52 26.40
N ASN A 317 5.64 3.78 25.73
CA ASN A 317 6.81 4.39 26.36
C ASN A 317 6.57 5.88 26.60
N GLY A 318 6.91 6.38 27.79
CA GLY A 318 6.88 7.80 28.10
C GLY A 318 5.46 8.39 28.26
N LEU A 319 4.49 7.58 28.69
CA LEU A 319 3.16 8.07 29.05
C LEU A 319 3.26 9.08 30.21
N THR A 320 2.62 10.23 30.01
CA THR A 320 2.36 11.26 31.03
C THR A 320 0.86 11.35 31.32
N ASP A 321 0.47 12.08 32.35
CA ASP A 321 -0.94 12.27 32.70
C ASP A 321 -1.73 13.03 31.61
N GLU A 322 -1.03 13.78 30.76
CA GLU A 322 -1.58 14.52 29.62
C GLU A 322 -1.52 13.74 28.31
N THR A 323 -0.94 12.54 28.30
CA THR A 323 -0.82 11.76 27.08
C THR A 323 -2.20 11.33 26.61
N GLU A 324 -2.55 11.72 25.39
CA GLU A 324 -3.78 11.34 24.72
C GLU A 324 -3.51 10.16 23.78
N ALA A 325 -4.41 9.17 23.78
CA ALA A 325 -4.38 8.04 22.88
C ALA A 325 -5.75 7.86 22.20
N VAL A 326 -5.75 7.70 20.88
CA VAL A 326 -6.91 7.27 20.11
C VAL A 326 -6.83 5.74 19.96
N VAL A 327 -7.84 5.05 20.48
CA VAL A 327 -7.93 3.59 20.47
C VAL A 327 -9.08 3.16 19.58
N ILE A 328 -8.80 2.23 18.67
CA ILE A 328 -9.76 1.73 17.69
C ILE A 328 -9.93 0.24 17.95
N TRP A 329 -11.15 -0.18 18.20
CA TRP A 329 -11.47 -1.54 18.59
C TRP A 329 -12.04 -2.32 17.40
N TYR A 330 -11.64 -3.58 17.28
CA TYR A 330 -12.13 -4.51 16.26
C TYR A 330 -12.00 -5.95 16.76
N ASP A 331 -12.69 -6.88 16.10
CA ASP A 331 -12.60 -8.30 16.46
C ASP A 331 -11.17 -8.82 16.38
N PRO A 332 -10.71 -9.65 17.33
CA PRO A 332 -9.37 -10.20 17.33
C PRO A 332 -9.00 -10.87 16.00
N ILE A 333 -7.83 -10.55 15.45
CA ILE A 333 -7.35 -11.16 14.21
C ILE A 333 -7.19 -12.67 14.39
N LYS A 334 -7.82 -13.44 13.51
CA LYS A 334 -7.68 -14.91 13.46
C LYS A 334 -6.52 -15.30 12.56
N LYS A 335 -6.03 -16.54 12.72
CA LYS A 335 -4.97 -17.09 11.86
C LYS A 335 -5.41 -17.03 10.38
N GLY A 336 -4.57 -16.41 9.54
CA GLY A 336 -4.83 -16.25 8.11
C GLY A 336 -5.71 -15.04 7.76
N GLU A 337 -6.33 -14.39 8.74
CA GLU A 337 -7.08 -13.16 8.52
C GLU A 337 -6.18 -11.93 8.65
N THR A 338 -6.59 -10.85 7.99
CA THR A 338 -6.05 -9.51 8.22
C THR A 338 -7.17 -8.48 8.23
N ARG A 339 -6.91 -7.28 8.76
CA ARG A 339 -7.86 -6.16 8.72
C ARG A 339 -7.18 -4.93 8.18
N ARG A 340 -7.73 -4.39 7.08
CA ARG A 340 -7.32 -3.10 6.54
C ARG A 340 -8.20 -2.01 7.14
N LEU A 341 -7.59 -1.15 7.94
CA LEU A 341 -8.24 -0.04 8.61
C LEU A 341 -7.94 1.24 7.85
N ARG A 342 -8.93 2.11 7.69
CA ARG A 342 -8.70 3.53 7.46
C ARG A 342 -9.00 4.27 8.74
N ILE A 343 -8.03 5.04 9.19
CA ILE A 343 -8.09 5.78 10.46
C ILE A 343 -8.02 7.25 10.12
N SER A 344 -9.00 8.02 10.55
CA SER A 344 -9.20 9.41 10.17
C SER A 344 -9.33 10.29 11.39
N GLU A 345 -8.67 11.45 11.37
CA GLU A 345 -8.64 12.39 12.49
C GLU A 345 -8.22 13.78 11.99
N THR A 346 -8.57 14.82 12.76
CA THR A 346 -8.09 16.19 12.52
C THR A 346 -7.09 16.56 13.58
N TYR A 347 -5.92 17.05 13.15
CA TYR A 347 -4.86 17.51 14.03
C TYR A 347 -4.75 19.02 14.00
N THR A 348 -4.48 19.62 15.16
CA THR A 348 -3.99 21.00 15.27
C THR A 348 -2.56 20.97 15.82
N ASP A 349 -1.61 21.55 15.08
CA ASP A 349 -0.18 21.55 15.42
C ASP A 349 0.52 22.83 14.92
N ALA A 350 0.42 23.90 15.70
CA ALA A 350 0.99 25.20 15.37
C ALA A 350 2.52 25.21 15.30
N SER A 351 3.19 24.21 15.88
CA SER A 351 4.66 24.11 15.84
C SER A 351 5.18 23.56 14.50
N ARG A 352 4.32 22.94 13.70
CA ARG A 352 4.70 22.21 12.48
C ARG A 352 3.88 22.61 11.26
N TYR A 353 2.76 23.29 11.47
CA TYR A 353 1.90 23.78 10.41
C TYR A 353 1.35 25.18 10.75
N LEU A 354 1.77 26.19 9.99
CA LEU A 354 1.44 27.58 10.29
C LEU A 354 1.49 28.51 9.07
N LEU A 355 0.85 29.67 9.20
CA LEU A 355 1.09 30.82 8.35
C LEU A 355 2.19 31.67 8.96
N HIS A 356 3.26 31.94 8.21
CA HIS A 356 4.35 32.82 8.63
C HIS A 356 4.71 33.78 7.49
N GLU A 357 4.61 35.09 7.74
CA GLU A 357 4.92 36.14 6.76
C GLU A 357 4.21 35.93 5.40
N GLY A 358 2.93 35.54 5.43
CA GLY A 358 2.14 35.27 4.22
C GLY A 358 2.43 33.92 3.53
N GLN A 359 3.32 33.10 4.10
CA GLN A 359 3.67 31.78 3.58
C GLN A 359 3.07 30.68 4.43
N LEU A 360 2.51 29.66 3.78
CA LEU A 360 2.15 28.41 4.43
C LEU A 360 3.44 27.61 4.65
N ILE A 361 3.67 27.21 5.89
CA ILE A 361 4.80 26.39 6.31
C ILE A 361 4.27 25.06 6.82
N TRP A 362 4.77 23.97 6.24
CA TRP A 362 4.64 22.62 6.75
C TRP A 362 6.04 22.07 7.03
N ASP A 363 6.29 21.63 8.26
CA ASP A 363 7.57 21.04 8.65
C ASP A 363 7.33 19.83 9.56
N ARG A 364 7.43 18.62 8.99
CA ARG A 364 7.13 17.39 9.70
C ARG A 364 8.01 16.22 9.29
N SER A 365 8.37 15.42 10.29
CA SER A 365 9.05 14.14 10.10
C SER A 365 8.09 13.00 9.76
N PHE A 366 8.35 12.28 8.67
CA PHE A 366 7.62 11.10 8.21
C PHE A 366 8.43 9.82 8.42
N GLY A 367 7.87 8.87 9.18
CA GLY A 367 8.47 7.54 9.35
C GLY A 367 7.94 6.47 8.38
N ARG A 368 6.76 6.69 7.80
CA ARG A 368 6.14 5.75 6.86
C ARG A 368 6.74 5.88 5.46
N ASN A 369 6.69 4.80 4.69
CA ASN A 369 7.27 4.75 3.35
C ASN A 369 6.49 5.58 2.33
N ARG A 370 5.19 5.79 2.53
CA ARG A 370 4.31 6.51 1.61
C ARG A 370 3.54 7.59 2.36
N ASN A 371 3.73 8.85 1.97
CA ASN A 371 3.05 9.99 2.57
C ASN A 371 2.62 10.96 1.48
N THR A 372 1.43 11.52 1.60
CA THR A 372 0.90 12.49 0.64
C THR A 372 0.42 13.74 1.37
N ILE A 373 0.77 14.91 0.85
CA ILE A 373 0.27 16.20 1.32
C ILE A 373 -0.64 16.77 0.22
N VAL A 374 -1.84 17.19 0.58
CA VAL A 374 -2.74 17.98 -0.25
C VAL A 374 -2.81 19.37 0.37
N LEU A 375 -2.36 20.38 -0.38
CA LEU A 375 -2.42 21.78 0.04
C LEU A 375 -3.87 22.28 0.06
N PRO A 376 -4.21 23.27 0.90
CA PRO A 376 -5.52 23.89 0.81
C PRO A 376 -5.71 24.56 -0.55
N LYS A 377 -6.95 24.52 -1.06
CA LYS A 377 -7.35 25.27 -2.24
C LYS A 377 -6.87 26.72 -2.24
N GLY A 378 -6.40 27.20 -3.39
CA GLY A 378 -5.90 28.56 -3.59
C GLY A 378 -4.42 28.76 -3.20
N TRP A 379 -3.67 27.68 -2.96
CA TRP A 379 -2.25 27.74 -2.65
C TRP A 379 -1.40 27.08 -3.74
N MET A 380 -0.16 27.54 -3.89
CA MET A 380 0.85 26.97 -4.77
C MET A 380 2.14 26.66 -4.02
N VAL A 381 2.74 25.51 -4.29
CA VAL A 381 4.01 25.09 -3.69
C VAL A 381 5.15 25.94 -4.25
N THR A 382 6.01 26.46 -3.37
CA THR A 382 7.22 27.20 -3.76
C THR A 382 8.50 26.49 -3.36
N SER A 383 8.45 25.59 -2.37
CA SER A 383 9.62 24.79 -1.98
C SER A 383 9.21 23.45 -1.37
N SER A 384 10.04 22.42 -1.59
CA SER A 384 9.99 21.12 -0.93
C SER A 384 11.42 20.70 -0.60
N SER A 385 11.72 20.30 0.63
CA SER A 385 13.09 19.92 1.04
C SER A 385 13.57 18.59 0.46
N ILE A 386 12.63 17.75 0.02
CA ILE A 386 12.93 16.45 -0.60
C ILE A 386 12.13 16.28 -1.91
N PRO A 387 12.60 15.42 -2.83
CA PRO A 387 11.83 15.06 -4.01
C PRO A 387 10.47 14.44 -3.66
N GLY A 388 9.44 14.84 -4.40
CA GLY A 388 8.10 14.28 -4.33
C GLY A 388 7.40 14.43 -5.67
N ARG A 389 6.46 13.54 -5.98
CA ARG A 389 5.64 13.65 -7.19
C ARG A 389 4.56 14.70 -6.97
N ILE A 390 4.53 15.71 -7.83
CA ILE A 390 3.53 16.77 -7.80
C ILE A 390 2.47 16.50 -8.87
N ASP A 391 1.21 16.56 -8.49
CA ASP A 391 0.06 16.54 -9.40
C ASP A 391 -1.10 17.35 -8.81
N MET A 392 -2.20 17.50 -9.56
CA MET A 392 -3.39 18.23 -9.14
C MET A 392 -4.50 17.26 -8.77
N THR A 393 -5.22 17.54 -7.68
CA THR A 393 -6.48 16.84 -7.37
C THR A 393 -7.59 17.29 -8.33
N GLU A 394 -8.72 16.58 -8.33
CA GLU A 394 -9.92 16.97 -9.09
C GLU A 394 -10.48 18.34 -8.63
N ASP A 395 -10.18 18.73 -7.39
CA ASP A 395 -10.62 19.98 -6.77
C ASP A 395 -9.67 21.18 -6.99
N ASP A 396 -8.69 21.05 -7.90
CA ASP A 396 -7.64 22.04 -8.20
C ASP A 396 -6.72 22.34 -6.98
N GLU A 397 -6.47 21.33 -6.16
CA GLU A 397 -5.51 21.39 -5.05
C GLU A 397 -4.18 20.75 -5.44
N VAL A 398 -3.08 21.32 -4.96
CA VAL A 398 -1.74 20.75 -5.21
C VAL A 398 -1.53 19.54 -4.31
N ARG A 399 -1.23 18.39 -4.90
CA ARG A 399 -0.88 17.15 -4.21
C ARG A 399 0.60 16.82 -4.38
N ILE A 400 1.29 16.56 -3.28
CA ILE A 400 2.68 16.10 -3.25
C ILE A 400 2.74 14.71 -2.64
N SER A 401 3.23 13.72 -3.38
CA SER A 401 3.40 12.35 -2.91
C SER A 401 4.88 12.03 -2.70
N PHE A 402 5.23 11.62 -1.49
CA PHE A 402 6.59 11.29 -1.07
C PHE A 402 6.75 9.79 -0.88
N ILE A 403 7.87 9.27 -1.38
CA ILE A 403 8.30 7.90 -1.16
C ILE A 403 9.60 7.92 -0.34
N ASN A 404 9.58 7.24 0.80
CA ASN A 404 10.73 7.10 1.67
C ASN A 404 11.30 5.68 1.58
N GLY A 405 12.31 5.50 0.73
CA GLY A 405 13.07 4.27 0.60
C GLY A 405 13.97 3.93 1.79
N ARG A 406 14.15 4.84 2.76
CA ARG A 406 15.00 4.61 3.92
C ARG A 406 14.24 3.88 5.05
N PRO A 407 14.93 3.09 5.89
CA PRO A 407 14.32 2.45 7.05
C PRO A 407 14.06 3.41 8.22
N ASP A 408 14.57 4.65 8.17
CA ASP A 408 14.38 5.70 9.17
C ASP A 408 13.48 6.83 8.67
N ASN A 409 13.22 7.81 9.54
CA ASN A 409 12.38 8.96 9.21
C ASN A 409 13.06 9.89 8.19
N ILE A 410 12.24 10.63 7.46
CA ILE A 410 12.62 11.76 6.62
C ILE A 410 11.96 13.03 7.15
N ASP A 411 12.69 14.14 7.19
CA ASP A 411 12.13 15.44 7.57
C ASP A 411 11.69 16.19 6.32
N VAL A 412 10.39 16.49 6.27
CA VAL A 412 9.73 17.08 5.10
C VAL A 412 9.30 18.51 5.42
N PHE A 413 9.96 19.45 4.77
CA PHE A 413 9.62 20.86 4.77
C PHE A 413 8.95 21.20 3.44
N VAL A 414 7.76 21.80 3.50
CA VAL A 414 7.03 22.33 2.35
C VAL A 414 6.65 23.78 2.64
N ARG A 415 6.88 24.63 1.64
CA ARG A 415 6.49 26.04 1.64
C ARG A 415 5.54 26.30 0.49
N ALA A 416 4.52 27.11 0.75
CA ALA A 416 3.57 27.53 -0.26
C ALA A 416 3.16 29.01 -0.08
N VAL A 417 2.64 29.60 -1.15
CA VAL A 417 2.05 30.95 -1.17
C VAL A 417 0.65 30.91 -1.76
N ARG A 418 -0.18 31.92 -1.45
CA ARG A 418 -1.50 32.07 -2.07
C ARG A 418 -1.35 32.34 -3.58
N ARG A 419 -2.27 31.78 -4.37
CA ARG A 419 -2.40 32.03 -5.81
C ARG A 419 -3.00 33.40 -6.09
#